data_AF-A0A4S2JQU3-F1
#
_entry.id   AF-A0A4S2JQU3-F1
#
_cell.length_a   1.000
_cell.length_b   1.000
_cell.length_c   1.000
_cell.angle_alpha   90.00
_cell.angle_beta   90.00
_cell.angle_gamma   90.00
#
_symmetry.space_group_name_H-M   'P 1'
#
loop_
_entity.id
_entity.type
_entity.pdbx_description
1 polymer ?
#
loop_
_entity_poly.entity_id
_entity_poly.type
_entity_poly.pdbx_seq_one_letter_code
_entity_poly.pdbx_strand_id
1 'polypeptide(L)'
;MSLLLKRGSYIGHINKFNIPPIIDIPVGTLSDYFDDCLKEIRAQTNEDVIEFDYRCLMPQNIFAEQNTTHRPTREMEVFLYIARHKNLKHLLKHPLLSSFLYLKWFKIRHILYSNLLFYVTFYILLNAYILSMTYGSSPNDSGTPIANNSFDIALGNTLLIRCYPDSFLWTCVLVFWLLFTIREFFQWACCRCRYMLDWKNWPQIVLLIFTPILLFGAGLWSGVVVIILSAVQMITLISQHPKMSASFEMFCTVSLDYVCLLFPYMFLIAAFALAFHILFKNSKNFSDPRQSFFQTIIMITGEFNSNDISFVSYPICSHIVFVLFVFLIAIVLINLLNGLAVSDTNEILSRAELIGLISRVRLIIYLEDIAFGEPFSWLNWFCRKKTRFLRWNPLSFFINRILLFPYYLKNGKITVVCDDLDIHDDRYYVRNNSINRDEHWPIMEMDPDIIQQAKRIISDKNQLSDHEKMMIVLNKQQEKLIAMENALKNHIFII
;
A
#
# COMPACT_ATOMS: atom_id res chain seq x y z
N MET A 1 29.68 9.76 16.24
CA MET A 1 28.68 8.91 15.57
C MET A 1 28.93 8.79 14.06
N SER A 2 29.14 9.89 13.33
CA SER A 2 29.46 9.90 11.88
C SER A 2 30.64 8.99 11.48
N LEU A 3 31.69 8.92 12.30
CA LEU A 3 32.83 8.01 12.08
C LEU A 3 32.47 6.51 12.11
N LEU A 4 31.47 6.11 12.91
CA LEU A 4 31.01 4.71 12.97
C LEU A 4 30.17 4.35 11.74
N LEU A 5 29.32 5.27 11.29
CA LEU A 5 28.58 5.14 10.04
C LEU A 5 29.55 5.07 8.84
N LYS A 6 30.57 5.94 8.79
CA LYS A 6 31.61 5.91 7.74
C LYS A 6 32.41 4.60 7.68
N ARG A 7 32.47 3.84 8.78
CA ARG A 7 33.06 2.48 8.81
C ARG A 7 32.09 1.37 8.37
N GLY A 8 30.89 1.70 7.91
CA GLY A 8 29.90 0.73 7.41
C GLY A 8 29.21 -0.05 8.53
N SER A 9 29.03 0.54 9.71
CA SER A 9 28.31 -0.10 10.81
C SER A 9 26.85 -0.37 10.44
N TYR A 10 26.35 -1.55 10.79
CA TYR A 10 24.93 -1.90 10.61
C TYR A 10 24.04 -1.00 11.46
N ILE A 11 23.08 -0.33 10.83
CA ILE A 11 22.20 0.65 11.48
C ILE A 11 21.08 -0.04 12.28
N GLY A 12 20.76 -1.30 11.95
CA GLY A 12 19.65 -2.04 12.54
C GLY A 12 19.92 -2.78 13.84
N HIS A 13 21.03 -2.51 14.54
CA HIS A 13 21.32 -3.19 15.80
C HIS A 13 20.27 -2.82 16.86
N ILE A 14 19.69 -3.80 17.55
CA ILE A 14 18.68 -3.55 18.58
C ILE A 14 19.34 -3.59 19.95
N ASN A 15 19.14 -2.57 20.78
CA ASN A 15 19.65 -2.58 22.16
C ASN A 15 18.79 -3.49 23.05
N LYS A 16 19.26 -3.83 24.27
CA LYS A 16 18.53 -4.68 25.24
C LYS A 16 17.09 -4.21 25.56
N PHE A 17 16.79 -2.94 25.30
CA PHE A 17 15.48 -2.31 25.48
C PHE A 17 14.59 -2.34 24.22
N ASN A 18 14.94 -3.09 23.17
CA ASN A 18 14.23 -3.09 21.88
C ASN A 18 14.21 -1.74 21.13
N ILE A 19 15.21 -0.89 21.37
CA ILE A 19 15.36 0.43 20.72
C ILE A 19 16.58 0.40 19.79
N PRO A 20 16.42 0.71 18.50
CA PRO A 20 17.54 0.84 17.57
C PRO A 20 18.27 2.19 17.75
N PRO A 21 19.62 2.24 17.55
CA PRO A 21 20.43 3.45 17.71
C PRO A 21 20.14 4.52 16.65
N ILE A 22 19.36 4.20 15.60
CA ILE A 22 18.96 5.13 14.55
C ILE A 22 18.11 6.30 15.08
N ILE A 23 17.41 6.11 16.21
CA ILE A 23 16.52 7.13 16.79
C ILE A 23 17.31 8.31 17.37
N ASP A 24 18.51 8.04 17.89
CA ASP A 24 19.35 9.05 18.53
C ASP A 24 20.17 9.85 17.51
N ILE A 25 20.12 9.48 16.22
CA ILE A 25 20.85 10.13 15.14
C ILE A 25 19.97 11.22 14.53
N PRO A 26 20.46 12.47 14.40
CA PRO A 26 19.70 13.52 13.75
C PRO A 26 19.46 13.20 12.27
N VAL A 27 18.25 13.52 11.79
CA VAL A 27 17.79 13.21 10.42
C VAL A 27 18.74 13.74 9.35
N GLY A 28 19.28 14.96 9.54
CA GLY A 28 20.24 15.58 8.62
C GLY A 28 21.50 14.73 8.45
N THR A 29 22.16 14.36 9.55
CA THR A 29 23.36 13.51 9.50
C THR A 29 23.12 12.13 8.89
N LEU A 30 21.90 11.58 9.04
CA LEU A 30 21.54 10.32 8.40
C LEU A 30 21.33 10.49 6.89
N SER A 31 20.71 11.60 6.47
CA SER A 31 20.57 11.96 5.06
C SER A 31 21.94 12.15 4.41
N ASP A 32 22.81 12.97 5.01
CA ASP A 32 24.16 13.22 4.52
C ASP A 32 24.96 11.92 4.36
N TYR A 33 24.77 10.98 5.30
CA TYR A 33 25.38 9.67 5.24
C TYR A 33 24.83 8.80 4.10
N PHE A 34 23.52 8.83 3.85
CA PHE A 34 22.93 8.13 2.71
C PHE A 34 23.34 8.75 1.38
N ASP A 35 23.57 10.06 1.32
CA ASP A 35 24.15 10.75 0.17
C ASP A 35 25.61 10.32 -0.06
N ASP A 36 26.37 10.05 1.00
CA ASP A 36 27.73 9.47 0.94
C ASP A 36 27.79 8.03 0.39
N CYS A 37 26.68 7.29 0.49
CA CYS A 37 26.55 5.94 -0.02
C CYS A 37 26.21 5.88 -1.53
N LEU A 38 25.97 7.03 -2.17
CA LEU A 38 25.78 7.15 -3.61
C LEU A 38 27.06 7.66 -4.26
N LYS A 39 27.54 6.96 -5.29
CA LYS A 39 28.76 7.34 -6.02
C LYS A 39 28.56 7.22 -7.51
N GLU A 40 29.00 8.24 -8.24
CA GLU A 40 29.17 8.14 -9.69
C GLU A 40 30.55 7.56 -9.98
N ILE A 41 30.59 6.44 -10.70
CA ILE A 41 31.81 5.83 -11.22
C ILE A 41 31.85 6.16 -12.71
N ARG A 42 32.76 7.04 -13.10
CA ARG A 42 33.11 7.21 -14.51
C ARG A 42 34.03 6.06 -14.90
N ALA A 43 33.49 5.10 -15.63
CA ALA A 43 34.32 4.05 -16.23
C ALA A 43 35.16 4.66 -17.37
N GLN A 44 36.24 3.99 -17.77
CA GLN A 44 37.06 4.38 -18.93
C GLN A 44 36.25 4.38 -20.25
N THR A 45 35.13 3.65 -20.27
CA THR A 45 34.07 3.69 -21.28
C THR A 45 33.07 4.78 -20.85
N ASN A 46 32.66 5.69 -21.74
CA ASN A 46 31.77 6.85 -21.51
C ASN A 46 30.38 6.56 -20.88
N GLU A 47 30.18 5.42 -20.23
CA GLU A 47 28.95 5.04 -19.54
C GLU A 47 28.92 5.68 -18.14
N ASP A 48 27.87 6.45 -17.85
CA ASP A 48 27.58 6.97 -16.52
C ASP A 48 27.07 5.83 -15.62
N VAL A 49 27.93 5.33 -14.73
CA VAL A 49 27.60 4.24 -13.80
C VAL A 49 27.35 4.81 -12.40
N ILE A 50 26.20 4.49 -11.80
CA ILE A 50 25.88 4.88 -10.42
C ILE A 50 26.03 3.68 -9.50
N GLU A 51 26.91 3.78 -8.50
CA GLU A 51 27.09 2.78 -7.46
C GLU A 51 26.25 3.13 -6.22
N PHE A 52 25.44 2.17 -5.78
CA PHE A 52 24.68 2.19 -4.53
C PHE A 52 25.37 1.30 -3.49
N ASP A 53 25.73 1.87 -2.34
CA ASP A 53 26.36 1.17 -1.23
C ASP A 53 25.36 0.87 -0.09
N TYR A 54 24.92 -0.38 0.03
CA TYR A 54 23.99 -0.88 1.04
C TYR A 54 24.66 -1.48 2.27
N ARG A 55 25.99 -1.33 2.44
CA ARG A 55 26.71 -1.93 3.57
C ARG A 55 26.15 -1.52 4.94
N CYS A 56 25.56 -0.33 5.05
CA CYS A 56 24.91 0.15 6.27
C CYS A 56 23.63 -0.61 6.65
N LEU A 57 22.99 -1.30 5.70
CA LEU A 57 21.79 -2.12 5.87
C LEU A 57 22.11 -3.62 6.01
N MET A 58 23.38 -4.00 5.87
CA MET A 58 23.81 -5.39 5.90
C MET A 58 24.07 -5.85 7.35
N PRO A 59 23.37 -6.87 7.87
CA PRO A 59 23.62 -7.38 9.22
C PRO A 59 25.01 -8.05 9.31
N GLN A 60 25.79 -7.70 10.34
CA GLN A 60 27.19 -8.13 10.49
C GLN A 60 27.38 -9.65 10.69
N ASN A 61 26.33 -10.38 11.06
CA ASN A 61 26.40 -11.83 11.33
C ASN A 61 26.54 -12.71 10.07
N ILE A 62 26.63 -12.12 8.87
CA ILE A 62 26.77 -12.86 7.61
C ILE A 62 28.14 -13.54 7.49
N PHE A 63 29.19 -12.98 8.10
CA PHE A 63 30.56 -13.53 8.01
C PHE A 63 30.91 -14.53 9.14
N ALA A 64 29.98 -14.79 10.06
CA ALA A 64 30.17 -15.72 11.18
C ALA A 64 29.48 -17.06 10.90
N GLU A 65 29.82 -17.74 9.80
CA GLU A 65 29.63 -19.20 9.72
C GLU A 65 30.75 -19.83 10.57
N GLN A 66 30.52 -20.72 11.54
CA GLN A 66 30.02 -22.08 11.28
C GLN A 66 29.40 -22.80 12.51
N ASN A 67 29.32 -22.23 13.72
CA ASN A 67 29.14 -23.07 14.93
C ASN A 67 27.88 -22.90 15.78
N THR A 68 26.89 -22.10 15.40
CA THR A 68 25.65 -22.01 16.21
C THR A 68 24.40 -21.83 15.36
N THR A 69 23.34 -22.54 15.74
CA THR A 69 21.98 -22.51 15.18
C THR A 69 21.32 -21.13 15.36
N HIS A 70 21.84 -20.09 14.71
CA HIS A 70 21.27 -18.75 14.75
C HIS A 70 20.30 -18.54 13.58
N ARG A 71 19.14 -17.98 13.92
CA ARG A 71 18.08 -17.62 12.97
C ARG A 71 18.61 -16.54 12.01
N PRO A 72 18.25 -16.58 10.71
CA PRO A 72 18.56 -15.50 9.79
C PRO A 72 18.01 -14.18 10.34
N THR A 73 18.83 -13.13 10.36
CA THR A 73 18.42 -11.78 10.76
C THR A 73 17.47 -11.20 9.73
N ARG A 74 16.38 -10.59 10.20
CA ARG A 74 15.38 -9.96 9.34
C ARG A 74 15.92 -8.63 8.81
N GLU A 75 15.89 -8.45 7.49
CA GLU A 75 16.47 -7.27 6.84
C GLU A 75 15.56 -6.04 6.96
N MET A 76 14.25 -6.26 7.13
CA MET A 76 13.26 -5.17 7.09
C MET A 76 12.93 -4.57 8.44
N GLU A 77 13.55 -5.04 9.52
CA GLU A 77 13.33 -4.48 10.86
C GLU A 77 13.69 -2.99 10.89
N VAL A 78 14.80 -2.59 10.28
CA VAL A 78 15.22 -1.18 10.20
C VAL A 78 14.16 -0.32 9.52
N PHE A 79 13.61 -0.80 8.41
CA PHE A 79 12.60 -0.10 7.64
C PHE A 79 11.27 -0.01 8.41
N LEU A 80 10.93 -1.02 9.21
CA LEU A 80 9.77 -0.96 10.11
C LEU A 80 9.91 0.18 11.13
N TYR A 81 11.09 0.34 11.71
CA TYR A 81 11.36 1.42 12.67
C TYR A 81 11.30 2.79 11.98
N ILE A 82 11.95 2.94 10.82
CA ILE A 82 11.90 4.18 10.01
C ILE A 82 10.44 4.52 9.66
N ALA A 83 9.63 3.54 9.26
CA ALA A 83 8.24 3.74 8.88
C ALA A 83 7.31 4.09 10.06
N ARG A 84 7.64 3.66 11.28
CA ARG A 84 6.84 3.95 12.49
C ARG A 84 7.10 5.36 13.05
N HIS A 85 8.32 5.88 12.89
CA HIS A 85 8.68 7.19 13.44
C HIS A 85 8.36 8.34 12.46
N LYS A 86 7.62 9.34 12.93
CA LYS A 86 7.15 10.49 12.12
C LYS A 86 8.29 11.32 11.50
N ASN A 87 9.44 11.41 12.18
CA ASN A 87 10.59 12.19 11.70
C ASN A 87 11.43 11.41 10.68
N LEU A 88 11.42 10.06 10.78
CA LEU A 88 12.26 9.21 9.95
C LEU A 88 11.57 8.76 8.66
N LYS A 89 10.24 8.69 8.63
CA LYS A 89 9.48 8.20 7.46
C LYS A 89 9.85 8.91 6.16
N HIS A 90 10.20 10.21 6.18
CA HIS A 90 10.56 10.95 4.97
C HIS A 90 11.85 10.42 4.31
N LEU A 91 12.76 9.82 5.09
CA LEU A 91 13.97 9.17 4.55
C LEU A 91 13.64 7.98 3.65
N LEU A 92 12.44 7.37 3.73
CA LEU A 92 12.05 6.32 2.79
C LEU A 92 11.99 6.79 1.34
N LYS A 93 11.80 8.12 1.11
CA LYS A 93 11.89 8.72 -0.23
C LYS A 93 13.33 8.89 -0.72
N HIS A 94 14.34 8.68 0.14
CA HIS A 94 15.73 8.78 -0.27
C HIS A 94 16.07 7.67 -1.28
N PRO A 95 16.79 7.96 -2.38
CA PRO A 95 16.99 7.01 -3.47
C PRO A 95 17.68 5.72 -3.03
N LEU A 96 18.56 5.74 -2.02
CA LEU A 96 19.17 4.53 -1.45
C LEU A 96 18.17 3.59 -0.77
N LEU A 97 17.21 4.12 -0.01
CA LEU A 97 16.20 3.29 0.67
C LEU A 97 15.13 2.85 -0.32
N SER A 98 14.73 3.75 -1.23
CA SER A 98 13.80 3.45 -2.31
C SER A 98 14.35 2.36 -3.24
N SER A 99 15.64 2.44 -3.60
CA SER A 99 16.29 1.45 -4.47
C SER A 99 16.35 0.06 -3.83
N PHE A 100 16.66 0.00 -2.54
CA PHE A 100 16.65 -1.24 -1.78
C PHE A 100 15.25 -1.88 -1.73
N LEU A 101 14.22 -1.07 -1.48
CA LEU A 101 12.82 -1.54 -1.48
C LEU A 101 12.39 -2.02 -2.87
N TYR A 102 12.83 -1.35 -3.94
CA TYR A 102 12.56 -1.75 -5.32
C TYR A 102 13.20 -3.11 -5.67
N LEU A 103 14.46 -3.31 -5.27
CA LEU A 103 15.16 -4.61 -5.42
C LEU A 103 14.43 -5.74 -4.70
N LYS A 104 14.01 -5.49 -3.46
CA LYS A 104 13.28 -6.48 -2.67
C LYS A 104 11.90 -6.77 -3.25
N TRP A 105 11.20 -5.74 -3.72
CA TRP A 105 9.94 -5.88 -4.44
C TRP A 105 10.11 -6.75 -5.69
N PHE A 106 11.14 -6.52 -6.51
CA PHE A 106 11.36 -7.27 -7.75
C PHE A 106 11.50 -8.77 -7.52
N LYS A 107 12.15 -9.18 -6.43
CA LYS A 107 12.25 -10.59 -6.01
C LYS A 107 10.89 -11.15 -5.57
N ILE A 108 10.14 -10.37 -4.79
CA ILE A 108 8.89 -10.79 -4.15
C ILE A 108 7.68 -10.77 -5.10
N ARG A 109 7.71 -9.93 -6.15
CA ARG A 109 6.55 -9.66 -7.04
C ARG A 109 5.91 -10.94 -7.60
N HIS A 110 6.70 -11.97 -7.87
CA HIS A 110 6.19 -13.24 -8.42
C HIS A 110 5.23 -13.95 -7.46
N ILE A 111 5.49 -13.90 -6.15
CA ILE A 111 4.60 -14.47 -5.13
C ILE A 111 3.27 -13.70 -5.11
N LEU A 112 3.35 -12.37 -5.20
CA LEU A 112 2.17 -11.51 -5.22
C LEU A 112 1.34 -11.67 -6.49
N TYR A 113 1.97 -11.77 -7.66
CA TYR A 113 1.25 -12.03 -8.91
C TYR A 113 0.64 -13.43 -8.94
N SER A 114 1.31 -14.43 -8.35
CA SER A 114 0.72 -15.77 -8.21
C SER A 114 -0.51 -15.75 -7.28
N ASN A 115 -0.44 -15.03 -6.16
CA ASN A 115 -1.59 -14.79 -5.28
C ASN A 115 -2.72 -14.06 -6.01
N LEU A 116 -2.41 -12.97 -6.73
CA LEU A 116 -3.37 -12.19 -7.50
C LEU A 116 -4.06 -13.06 -8.56
N LEU A 117 -3.29 -13.85 -9.30
CA LEU A 117 -3.82 -14.77 -10.31
C LEU A 117 -4.76 -15.80 -9.70
N PHE A 118 -4.37 -16.43 -8.59
CA PHE A 118 -5.22 -17.38 -7.86
C PHE A 118 -6.55 -16.74 -7.46
N TYR A 119 -6.52 -15.52 -6.92
CA TYR A 119 -7.73 -14.83 -6.50
C TYR A 119 -8.57 -14.33 -7.69
N VAL A 120 -7.96 -13.89 -8.81
CA VAL A 120 -8.68 -13.55 -10.05
C VAL A 120 -9.45 -14.75 -10.57
N THR A 121 -8.83 -15.94 -10.60
CA THR A 121 -9.51 -17.17 -11.00
C THR A 121 -10.69 -17.49 -10.07
N PHE A 122 -10.49 -17.38 -8.76
CA PHE A 122 -11.57 -17.56 -7.78
C PHE A 122 -12.70 -16.54 -7.97
N TYR A 123 -12.37 -15.26 -8.17
CA TYR A 123 -13.34 -14.18 -8.39
C TYR A 123 -14.20 -14.44 -9.62
N ILE A 124 -13.59 -14.82 -10.76
CA ILE A 124 -14.32 -15.11 -11.98
C ILE A 124 -15.26 -16.31 -11.78
N LEU A 125 -14.77 -17.40 -11.17
CA LEU A 125 -15.58 -18.60 -10.90
C LEU A 125 -16.73 -18.30 -9.95
N LEU A 126 -16.50 -17.54 -8.87
CA LEU A 126 -17.52 -17.17 -7.89
C LEU A 126 -18.63 -16.32 -8.53
N ASN A 127 -18.26 -15.29 -9.31
CA ASN A 127 -19.23 -14.45 -9.99
C ASN A 127 -19.97 -15.21 -11.09
N ALA A 128 -19.31 -16.09 -11.83
CA ALA A 128 -19.94 -16.95 -12.82
C ALA A 128 -20.96 -17.90 -12.17
N TYR A 129 -20.64 -18.46 -11.01
CA TYR A 129 -21.57 -19.29 -10.23
C TYR A 129 -22.81 -18.50 -9.78
N ILE A 130 -22.62 -17.31 -9.18
CA ILE A 130 -23.74 -16.48 -8.71
C ILE A 130 -24.64 -16.07 -9.90
N LEU A 131 -24.04 -15.73 -11.03
CA LEU A 131 -24.77 -15.36 -12.25
C LEU A 131 -25.56 -16.56 -12.82
N SER A 132 -24.95 -17.75 -12.87
CA SER A 132 -25.60 -18.98 -13.32
C SER A 132 -26.79 -19.36 -12.44
N MET A 133 -26.63 -19.22 -11.12
CA MET A 133 -27.72 -19.45 -10.15
C MET A 133 -28.89 -18.48 -10.36
N THR A 134 -28.59 -17.22 -10.68
CA THR A 134 -29.61 -16.18 -10.93
C THR A 134 -30.39 -16.46 -12.22
N TYR A 135 -29.72 -16.81 -13.31
CA TYR A 135 -30.38 -17.16 -14.58
C TYR A 135 -31.16 -18.48 -14.51
N GLY A 136 -30.63 -19.48 -13.80
CA GLY A 136 -31.29 -20.78 -13.61
C GLY A 136 -32.56 -20.72 -12.75
N SER A 137 -32.75 -19.63 -12.00
CA SER A 137 -33.94 -19.38 -11.19
C SER A 137 -35.05 -18.64 -11.96
N SER A 138 -34.92 -18.46 -13.29
CA SER A 138 -35.99 -17.91 -14.12
C SER A 138 -37.23 -18.82 -14.05
N PRO A 139 -38.42 -18.28 -13.72
CA PRO A 139 -39.60 -19.10 -13.44
C PRO A 139 -40.18 -19.65 -14.74
N ASN A 140 -39.75 -20.86 -15.11
CA ASN A 140 -40.58 -21.74 -15.90
C ASN A 140 -41.51 -22.48 -14.92
N ASP A 141 -42.60 -21.82 -14.53
CA ASP A 141 -43.91 -22.48 -14.53
C ASP A 141 -45.05 -21.47 -14.36
N SER A 142 -46.05 -21.69 -15.21
CA SER A 142 -47.32 -21.01 -15.32
C SER A 142 -48.20 -21.14 -14.07
N GLY A 143 -48.86 -20.05 -13.67
CA GLY A 143 -50.21 -20.11 -13.11
C GLY A 143 -50.39 -19.73 -11.63
N THR A 144 -51.09 -18.59 -11.46
CA THR A 144 -51.91 -18.12 -10.32
C THR A 144 -51.27 -17.14 -9.32
N PRO A 145 -51.79 -15.89 -9.25
CA PRO A 145 -51.54 -14.98 -8.15
C PRO A 145 -52.66 -15.16 -7.11
N ILE A 146 -52.34 -15.65 -5.92
CA ILE A 146 -53.22 -15.50 -4.76
C ILE A 146 -52.45 -14.76 -3.68
N ALA A 147 -52.95 -13.56 -3.41
CA ALA A 147 -52.50 -12.67 -2.36
C ALA A 147 -52.67 -13.34 -0.99
N ASN A 148 -51.57 -13.52 -0.26
CA ASN A 148 -51.31 -12.84 1.00
C ASN A 148 -49.95 -13.28 1.55
N ASN A 149 -49.18 -12.29 2.00
CA ASN A 149 -47.81 -12.36 2.54
C ASN A 149 -46.74 -12.81 1.52
N SER A 150 -46.56 -12.01 0.47
CA SER A 150 -45.53 -12.20 -0.55
C SER A 150 -44.10 -12.19 0.03
N PHE A 151 -43.86 -11.54 1.18
CA PHE A 151 -42.55 -11.50 1.79
C PHE A 151 -42.18 -12.80 2.50
N ASP A 152 -43.08 -13.41 3.26
CA ASP A 152 -42.82 -14.66 3.99
C ASP A 152 -42.87 -15.89 3.07
N ILE A 153 -43.70 -15.87 2.03
CA ILE A 153 -43.74 -16.94 1.01
C ILE A 153 -42.54 -16.82 0.06
N ALA A 154 -42.10 -15.58 -0.29
CA ALA A 154 -40.82 -15.39 -0.96
C ALA A 154 -39.70 -15.88 -0.06
N LEU A 155 -39.60 -15.44 1.19
CA LEU A 155 -38.57 -15.90 2.12
C LEU A 155 -38.58 -17.43 2.29
N GLY A 156 -39.75 -18.06 2.39
CA GLY A 156 -39.90 -19.51 2.52
C GLY A 156 -39.49 -20.31 1.28
N ASN A 157 -39.90 -19.88 0.08
CA ASN A 157 -39.50 -20.51 -1.18
C ASN A 157 -38.08 -20.11 -1.64
N THR A 158 -37.55 -18.99 -1.13
CA THR A 158 -36.17 -18.50 -1.36
C THR A 158 -35.18 -19.10 -0.35
N LEU A 159 -35.66 -19.65 0.77
CA LEU A 159 -34.85 -20.44 1.70
C LEU A 159 -34.81 -21.93 1.32
N LEU A 160 -35.74 -22.41 0.49
CA LEU A 160 -35.67 -23.72 -0.17
C LEU A 160 -35.06 -23.60 -1.57
N ILE A 161 -33.90 -22.93 -1.68
CA ILE A 161 -33.10 -23.00 -2.89
C ILE A 161 -32.63 -24.45 -3.03
N ARG A 162 -33.23 -25.09 -4.01
CA ARG A 162 -32.79 -26.32 -4.65
C ARG A 162 -31.28 -26.22 -4.87
N CYS A 163 -30.50 -26.93 -4.06
CA CYS A 163 -29.12 -27.19 -4.40
C CYS A 163 -29.14 -27.80 -5.81
N TYR A 164 -28.43 -27.20 -6.75
CA TYR A 164 -27.92 -27.93 -7.91
C TYR A 164 -26.49 -28.35 -7.55
N PRO A 165 -26.31 -29.39 -6.71
CA PRO A 165 -24.99 -29.89 -6.32
C PRO A 165 -24.21 -30.47 -7.52
N ASP A 166 -24.86 -30.65 -8.67
CA ASP A 166 -24.28 -31.35 -9.83
C ASP A 166 -23.65 -30.41 -10.88
N SER A 167 -23.58 -29.11 -10.64
CA SER A 167 -22.86 -28.22 -11.56
C SER A 167 -21.35 -28.27 -11.28
N PHE A 168 -20.56 -28.57 -12.32
CA PHE A 168 -19.10 -28.51 -12.28
C PHE A 168 -18.56 -27.22 -11.63
N LEU A 169 -19.25 -26.09 -11.86
CA LEU A 169 -18.94 -24.78 -11.29
C LEU A 169 -19.04 -24.75 -9.76
N TRP A 170 -20.06 -25.36 -9.16
CA TRP A 170 -20.21 -25.41 -7.70
C TRP A 170 -19.02 -26.15 -7.07
N THR A 171 -18.67 -27.31 -7.62
CA THR A 171 -17.49 -28.09 -7.18
C THR A 171 -16.20 -27.30 -7.34
N CYS A 172 -16.01 -26.59 -8.45
CA CYS A 172 -14.84 -25.73 -8.64
C CYS A 172 -14.78 -24.59 -7.60
N VAL A 173 -15.89 -23.89 -7.36
CA VAL A 173 -15.94 -22.81 -6.37
C VAL A 173 -15.65 -23.34 -4.97
N LEU A 174 -16.19 -24.51 -4.60
CA LEU A 174 -15.92 -25.15 -3.31
C LEU A 174 -14.45 -25.53 -3.16
N VAL A 175 -13.82 -26.11 -4.19
CA VAL A 175 -12.39 -26.45 -4.17
C VAL A 175 -11.52 -25.20 -4.03
N PHE A 176 -11.77 -24.15 -4.81
CA PHE A 176 -11.02 -22.88 -4.69
C PHE A 176 -11.25 -22.20 -3.35
N TRP A 177 -12.47 -22.24 -2.81
CA TRP A 177 -12.78 -21.73 -1.48
C TRP A 177 -12.03 -22.50 -0.39
N LEU A 178 -11.95 -23.83 -0.48
CA LEU A 178 -11.15 -24.64 0.45
C LEU A 178 -9.65 -24.28 0.36
N LEU A 179 -9.09 -24.16 -0.84
CA LEU A 179 -7.70 -23.73 -1.04
C LEU A 179 -7.45 -22.33 -0.46
N PHE A 180 -8.38 -21.40 -0.68
CA PHE A 180 -8.34 -20.05 -0.12
C PHE A 180 -8.38 -20.09 1.41
N THR A 181 -9.27 -20.92 1.99
CA THR A 181 -9.41 -21.12 3.44
C THR A 181 -8.13 -21.68 4.06
N ILE A 182 -7.54 -22.72 3.45
CA ILE A 182 -6.28 -23.34 3.94
C ILE A 182 -5.17 -22.29 3.94
N ARG A 183 -5.08 -21.50 2.87
CA ARG A 183 -4.08 -20.44 2.75
C ARG A 183 -4.25 -19.34 3.79
N GLU A 184 -5.48 -18.89 4.05
CA GLU A 184 -5.76 -17.88 5.08
C GLU A 184 -5.53 -18.43 6.49
N PHE A 185 -5.91 -19.69 6.72
CA PHE A 185 -5.63 -20.37 7.99
C PHE A 185 -4.13 -20.47 8.26
N PHE A 186 -3.32 -20.80 7.23
CA PHE A 186 -1.87 -20.83 7.34
C PHE A 186 -1.31 -19.44 7.70
N GLN A 187 -1.80 -18.38 7.06
CA GLN A 187 -1.41 -17.00 7.37
C GLN A 187 -1.76 -16.61 8.81
N TRP A 188 -2.98 -16.93 9.25
CA TRP A 188 -3.45 -16.68 10.62
C TRP A 188 -2.67 -17.47 11.68
N ALA A 189 -2.25 -18.70 11.36
CA ALA A 189 -1.42 -19.51 12.24
C ALA A 189 -0.01 -18.91 12.40
N CYS A 190 0.60 -18.45 11.32
CA CYS A 190 1.94 -17.84 11.33
C CYS A 190 1.96 -16.44 11.98
N CYS A 191 0.93 -15.61 11.78
CA CYS A 191 0.94 -14.18 12.13
C CYS A 191 -0.34 -13.70 12.88
N ARG A 192 -0.76 -14.45 13.90
CA ARG A 192 -2.02 -14.26 14.67
C ARG A 192 -2.39 -12.82 15.03
N CYS A 193 -1.58 -12.16 15.87
CA CYS A 193 -1.94 -10.87 16.46
C CYS A 193 -1.83 -9.69 15.48
N ARG A 194 -0.99 -9.82 14.45
CA ARG A 194 -0.82 -8.76 13.45
C ARG A 194 -1.93 -8.81 12.40
N TYR A 195 -2.30 -10.02 11.97
CA TYR A 195 -3.32 -10.22 10.94
C TYR A 195 -4.70 -9.68 11.35
N MET A 196 -5.12 -9.87 12.60
CA MET A 196 -6.44 -9.43 13.09
C MET A 196 -6.54 -7.91 13.30
N LEU A 197 -5.41 -7.24 13.51
CA LEU A 197 -5.38 -5.79 13.77
C LEU A 197 -5.37 -4.98 12.46
N ASP A 198 -4.94 -5.59 11.35
CA ASP A 198 -4.88 -4.92 10.05
C ASP A 198 -6.26 -4.87 9.39
N TRP A 199 -6.82 -3.66 9.27
CA TRP A 199 -8.14 -3.42 8.67
C TRP A 199 -8.26 -3.93 7.22
N LYS A 200 -7.13 -4.01 6.49
CA LYS A 200 -7.07 -4.51 5.11
C LYS A 200 -7.40 -6.00 4.99
N ASN A 201 -7.32 -6.78 6.08
CA ASN A 201 -7.62 -8.22 6.06
C ASN A 201 -9.10 -8.53 6.37
N TRP A 202 -9.87 -7.56 6.87
CA TRP A 202 -11.28 -7.78 7.21
C TRP A 202 -12.15 -8.22 6.03
N PRO A 203 -12.06 -7.60 4.83
CA PRO A 203 -12.84 -8.06 3.67
C PRO A 203 -12.60 -9.54 3.33
N GLN A 204 -11.39 -10.06 3.56
CA GLN A 204 -11.03 -11.47 3.33
C GLN A 204 -11.75 -12.40 4.29
N ILE A 205 -11.74 -12.05 5.58
CA ILE A 205 -12.39 -12.84 6.63
C ILE A 205 -13.91 -12.84 6.41
N VAL A 206 -14.50 -11.68 6.09
CA VAL A 206 -15.93 -11.58 5.82
C VAL A 206 -16.29 -12.41 4.57
N LEU A 207 -15.47 -12.35 3.50
CA LEU A 207 -15.71 -13.14 2.29
C LEU A 207 -15.63 -14.64 2.56
N LEU A 208 -14.69 -15.06 3.40
CA LEU A 208 -14.53 -16.44 3.83
C LEU A 208 -15.79 -16.99 4.53
N ILE A 209 -16.47 -16.15 5.33
CA ILE A 209 -17.69 -16.52 6.07
C ILE A 209 -18.94 -16.50 5.17
N PHE A 210 -19.07 -15.49 4.30
CA PHE A 210 -20.27 -15.34 3.45
C PHE A 210 -20.31 -16.31 2.25
N THR A 211 -19.15 -16.73 1.73
CA THR A 211 -19.09 -17.69 0.62
C THR A 211 -19.74 -19.05 0.93
N PRO A 212 -19.47 -19.73 2.07
CA PRO A 212 -20.16 -20.98 2.39
C PRO A 212 -21.64 -20.76 2.66
N ILE A 213 -22.03 -19.64 3.29
CA ILE A 213 -23.45 -19.28 3.53
C ILE A 213 -24.22 -19.23 2.19
N LEU A 214 -23.61 -18.63 1.16
CA LEU A 214 -24.13 -18.63 -0.20
C LEU A 214 -24.21 -20.04 -0.80
N LEU A 215 -23.16 -20.87 -0.64
CA LEU A 215 -23.13 -22.24 -1.16
C LEU A 215 -24.16 -23.16 -0.50
N PHE A 216 -24.54 -22.91 0.75
CA PHE A 216 -25.60 -23.61 1.48
C PHE A 216 -27.01 -23.12 1.13
N GLY A 217 -27.14 -22.22 0.15
CA GLY A 217 -28.45 -21.80 -0.38
C GLY A 217 -29.10 -20.66 0.41
N ALA A 218 -28.33 -19.84 1.14
CA ALA A 218 -28.86 -18.59 1.66
C ALA A 218 -29.26 -17.68 0.49
N GLY A 219 -30.49 -17.17 0.48
CA GLY A 219 -31.16 -16.47 -0.63
C GLY A 219 -30.36 -15.42 -1.42
N LEU A 220 -30.95 -14.93 -2.53
CA LEU A 220 -30.35 -14.00 -3.51
C LEU A 220 -29.57 -12.80 -2.91
N TRP A 221 -30.04 -12.27 -1.78
CA TRP A 221 -29.40 -11.19 -1.04
C TRP A 221 -27.96 -11.50 -0.61
N SER A 222 -27.66 -12.75 -0.27
CA SER A 222 -26.31 -13.18 0.10
C SER A 222 -25.35 -13.11 -1.10
N GLY A 223 -25.84 -13.42 -2.31
CA GLY A 223 -25.08 -13.32 -3.55
C GLY A 223 -24.67 -11.90 -3.88
N VAL A 224 -25.58 -10.92 -3.72
CA VAL A 224 -25.29 -9.49 -3.94
C VAL A 224 -24.17 -9.01 -3.01
N VAL A 225 -24.24 -9.37 -1.73
CA VAL A 225 -23.21 -9.01 -0.74
C VAL A 225 -21.87 -9.65 -1.09
N VAL A 226 -21.87 -10.93 -1.47
CA VAL A 226 -20.66 -11.66 -1.86
C VAL A 226 -20.02 -11.06 -3.12
N ILE A 227 -20.80 -10.64 -4.12
CA ILE A 227 -20.28 -9.96 -5.32
C ILE A 227 -19.53 -8.68 -4.93
N ILE A 228 -20.19 -7.78 -4.20
CA ILE A 228 -19.60 -6.49 -3.80
C ILE A 228 -18.35 -6.72 -2.95
N LEU A 229 -18.43 -7.64 -1.99
CA LEU A 229 -17.31 -7.94 -1.10
C LEU A 229 -16.13 -8.57 -1.84
N SER A 230 -16.40 -9.46 -2.80
CA SER A 230 -15.36 -10.07 -3.63
C SER A 230 -14.66 -9.04 -4.52
N ALA A 231 -15.39 -8.01 -4.99
CA ALA A 231 -14.84 -6.89 -5.74
C ALA A 231 -13.99 -5.95 -4.87
N VAL A 232 -14.44 -5.63 -3.65
CA VAL A 232 -13.62 -4.85 -2.69
C VAL A 232 -12.32 -5.58 -2.37
N GLN A 233 -12.37 -6.91 -2.22
CA GLN A 233 -11.19 -7.72 -2.00
C GLN A 233 -10.28 -7.78 -3.24
N MET A 234 -10.84 -7.81 -4.46
CA MET A 234 -10.05 -7.66 -5.70
C MET A 234 -9.25 -6.36 -5.69
N ILE A 235 -9.90 -5.24 -5.40
CA ILE A 235 -9.27 -3.91 -5.34
C ILE A 235 -8.19 -3.89 -4.25
N THR A 236 -8.46 -4.48 -3.09
CA THR A 236 -7.49 -4.56 -1.98
C THR A 236 -6.22 -5.32 -2.38
N LEU A 237 -6.34 -6.41 -3.16
CA LEU A 237 -5.17 -7.13 -3.69
C LEU A 237 -4.44 -6.35 -4.78
N ILE A 238 -5.15 -5.68 -5.69
CA ILE A 238 -4.54 -4.81 -6.71
C ILE A 238 -3.78 -3.65 -6.05
N SER A 239 -4.29 -3.13 -4.92
CA SER A 239 -3.65 -2.05 -4.16
C SER A 239 -2.28 -2.41 -3.57
N GLN A 240 -1.96 -3.70 -3.49
CA GLN A 240 -0.65 -4.16 -3.01
C GLN A 240 0.47 -3.89 -4.02
N HIS A 241 0.12 -3.63 -5.29
CA HIS A 241 1.09 -3.33 -6.33
C HIS A 241 1.68 -1.92 -6.14
N PRO A 242 3.02 -1.73 -6.22
CA PRO A 242 3.71 -0.46 -5.97
C PRO A 242 3.10 0.74 -6.68
N LYS A 243 2.83 0.62 -7.98
CA LYS A 243 2.26 1.70 -8.79
C LYS A 243 0.83 2.05 -8.38
N MET A 244 0.03 1.04 -8.02
CA MET A 244 -1.40 1.21 -7.69
C MET A 244 -1.64 1.57 -6.22
N SER A 245 -0.69 1.22 -5.34
CA SER A 245 -0.81 1.46 -3.90
C SER A 245 -0.97 2.93 -3.56
N ALA A 246 -0.28 3.83 -4.26
CA ALA A 246 -0.40 5.27 -4.00
C ALA A 246 -1.79 5.80 -4.41
N SER A 247 -2.27 5.42 -5.60
CA SER A 247 -3.60 5.82 -6.09
C SER A 247 -4.73 5.27 -5.22
N PHE A 248 -4.64 4.01 -4.77
CA PHE A 248 -5.62 3.42 -3.86
C PHE A 248 -5.62 4.11 -2.49
N GLU A 249 -4.44 4.40 -1.94
CA GLU A 249 -4.35 5.06 -0.64
C GLU A 249 -4.85 6.52 -0.72
N MET A 250 -4.62 7.20 -1.85
CA MET A 250 -5.23 8.49 -2.15
C MET A 250 -6.76 8.38 -2.15
N PHE A 251 -7.34 7.40 -2.85
CA PHE A 251 -8.79 7.18 -2.87
C PHE A 251 -9.37 6.95 -1.46
N CYS A 252 -8.75 6.09 -0.65
CA CYS A 252 -9.20 5.85 0.73
C CYS A 252 -9.10 7.10 1.61
N THR A 253 -8.00 7.86 1.49
CA THR A 253 -7.79 9.08 2.26
C THR A 253 -8.83 10.14 1.89
N VAL A 254 -9.00 10.40 0.60
CA VAL A 254 -10.00 11.35 0.08
C VAL A 254 -11.42 10.93 0.46
N SER A 255 -11.75 9.63 0.40
CA SER A 255 -13.07 9.13 0.80
C SER A 255 -13.35 9.34 2.28
N LEU A 256 -12.37 9.10 3.15
CA LEU A 256 -12.50 9.34 4.58
C LEU A 256 -12.60 10.83 4.91
N ASP A 257 -11.81 11.66 4.25
CA ASP A 257 -11.86 13.11 4.43
C ASP A 257 -13.24 13.64 4.00
N TYR A 258 -13.79 13.13 2.90
CA TYR A 258 -15.15 13.44 2.44
C TYR A 258 -16.22 13.03 3.47
N VAL A 259 -16.15 11.82 4.02
CA VAL A 259 -17.10 11.35 5.05
C VAL A 259 -16.98 12.18 6.33
N CYS A 260 -15.76 12.48 6.77
CA CYS A 260 -15.51 13.33 7.94
C CYS A 260 -16.05 14.75 7.75
N LEU A 261 -15.90 15.31 6.54
CA LEU A 261 -16.40 16.64 6.19
C LEU A 261 -17.93 16.67 6.08
N LEU A 262 -18.54 15.60 5.58
CA LEU A 262 -20.00 15.47 5.45
C LEU A 262 -20.70 15.22 6.81
N PHE A 263 -20.00 14.65 7.80
CA PHE A 263 -20.53 14.32 9.12
C PHE A 263 -21.33 15.44 9.81
N PRO A 264 -20.84 16.68 9.98
CA PRO A 264 -21.63 17.76 10.60
C PRO A 264 -22.90 18.12 9.80
N TYR A 265 -22.88 17.94 8.48
CA TYR A 265 -24.02 18.23 7.60
C TYR A 265 -25.07 17.12 7.60
N MET A 266 -24.79 15.94 8.17
CA MET A 266 -25.77 14.86 8.28
C MET A 266 -27.01 15.27 9.07
N PHE A 267 -26.87 16.12 10.09
CA PHE A 267 -28.01 16.68 10.84
C PHE A 267 -28.89 17.57 9.96
N LEU A 268 -28.27 18.39 9.11
CA LEU A 268 -28.96 19.26 8.16
C LEU A 268 -29.69 18.43 7.09
N ILE A 269 -29.00 17.44 6.51
CA ILE A 269 -29.58 16.50 5.54
C ILE A 269 -30.78 15.76 6.14
N ALA A 270 -30.66 15.26 7.37
CA ALA A 270 -31.74 14.57 8.06
C ALA A 270 -32.95 15.50 8.31
N ALA A 271 -32.71 16.77 8.66
CA ALA A 271 -33.77 17.76 8.83
C ALA A 271 -34.53 18.02 7.52
N PHE A 272 -33.82 18.17 6.40
CA PHE A 272 -34.45 18.31 5.08
C PHE A 272 -35.21 17.04 4.67
N ALA A 273 -34.69 15.85 4.95
CA ALA A 273 -35.40 14.59 4.67
C ALA A 273 -36.74 14.50 5.40
N LEU A 274 -36.78 14.90 6.68
CA LEU A 274 -38.01 14.97 7.46
C LEU A 274 -38.96 16.06 6.95
N ALA A 275 -38.44 17.23 6.57
CA ALA A 275 -39.23 18.29 5.98
C ALA A 275 -39.89 17.84 4.66
N PHE A 276 -39.12 17.17 3.79
CA PHE A 276 -39.64 16.61 2.54
C PHE A 276 -40.67 15.51 2.76
N HIS A 277 -40.50 14.65 3.76
CA HIS A 277 -41.52 13.67 4.14
C HIS A 277 -42.86 14.34 4.49
N ILE A 278 -42.83 15.45 5.23
CA ILE A 278 -44.05 16.18 5.62
C ILE A 278 -44.65 16.92 4.41
N LEU A 279 -43.82 17.64 3.66
CA LEU A 279 -44.28 18.50 2.56
C LEU A 279 -44.74 17.72 1.33
N PHE A 280 -44.06 16.60 1.02
CA PHE A 280 -44.31 15.78 -0.16
C PHE A 280 -44.94 14.43 0.18
N LYS A 281 -45.58 14.28 1.35
CA LYS A 281 -46.23 13.04 1.81
C LYS A 281 -47.13 12.35 0.77
N ASN A 282 -47.75 13.14 -0.10
CA ASN A 282 -48.68 12.66 -1.15
C ASN A 282 -47.97 12.12 -2.40
N SER A 283 -46.64 12.20 -2.48
CA SER A 283 -45.85 11.64 -3.57
C SER A 283 -45.35 10.23 -3.21
N LYS A 284 -45.17 9.38 -4.23
CA LYS A 284 -44.77 7.97 -4.03
C LYS A 284 -43.41 7.83 -3.34
N ASN A 285 -42.47 8.71 -3.64
CA ASN A 285 -41.08 8.60 -3.17
C ASN A 285 -40.89 9.13 -1.73
N PHE A 286 -41.88 9.84 -1.19
CA PHE A 286 -41.81 10.48 0.13
C PHE A 286 -42.91 10.01 1.10
N SER A 287 -43.64 8.95 0.75
CA SER A 287 -44.73 8.40 1.58
C SER A 287 -44.24 7.81 2.89
N ASP A 288 -43.05 7.19 2.87
CA ASP A 288 -42.41 6.62 4.05
C ASP A 288 -41.18 7.46 4.47
N PRO A 289 -40.90 7.59 5.78
CA PRO A 289 -39.72 8.33 6.24
C PRO A 289 -38.40 7.69 5.76
N ARG A 290 -38.37 6.35 5.61
CA ARG A 290 -37.18 5.64 5.08
C ARG A 290 -36.94 5.96 3.60
N GLN A 291 -38.00 5.94 2.80
CA GLN A 291 -37.92 6.26 1.37
C GLN A 291 -37.57 7.73 1.16
N SER A 292 -38.14 8.62 1.99
CA SER A 292 -37.83 10.05 2.00
C SER A 292 -36.34 10.31 2.28
N PHE A 293 -35.76 9.58 3.24
CA PHE A 293 -34.33 9.69 3.54
C PHE A 293 -33.45 9.21 2.38
N PHE A 294 -33.79 8.06 1.76
CA PHE A 294 -33.08 7.56 0.59
C PHE A 294 -33.18 8.52 -0.61
N GLN A 295 -34.38 9.04 -0.88
CA GLN A 295 -34.60 10.03 -1.93
C GLN A 295 -33.82 11.32 -1.66
N THR A 296 -33.74 11.75 -0.39
CA THR A 296 -32.93 12.92 -0.02
C THR A 296 -31.45 12.67 -0.26
N ILE A 297 -30.93 11.47 0.00
CA ILE A 297 -29.53 11.10 -0.32
C ILE A 297 -29.29 11.20 -1.83
N ILE A 298 -30.21 10.71 -2.66
CA ILE A 298 -30.13 10.87 -4.12
C ILE A 298 -30.13 12.36 -4.48
N MET A 299 -30.97 13.17 -3.85
CA MET A 299 -31.00 14.61 -4.11
C MET A 299 -29.72 15.36 -3.68
N ILE A 300 -28.89 14.81 -2.78
CA ILE A 300 -27.58 15.39 -2.43
C ILE A 300 -26.62 15.35 -3.61
N THR A 301 -26.74 14.38 -4.53
CA THR A 301 -25.85 14.29 -5.71
C THR A 301 -26.18 15.35 -6.77
N GLY A 302 -27.27 16.11 -6.58
CA GLY A 302 -27.75 17.10 -7.54
C GLY A 302 -28.74 16.55 -8.57
N GLU A 303 -29.17 15.29 -8.44
CA GLU A 303 -30.20 14.70 -9.28
C GLU A 303 -31.61 15.12 -8.81
N PHE A 304 -32.33 15.86 -9.65
CA PHE A 304 -33.68 16.36 -9.37
C PHE A 304 -34.69 15.83 -10.40
N ASN A 305 -35.47 14.81 -10.02
CA ASN A 305 -36.58 14.34 -10.85
C ASN A 305 -37.84 15.17 -10.58
N SER A 306 -38.08 16.19 -11.41
CA SER A 306 -39.26 17.05 -11.29
C SER A 306 -40.59 16.31 -11.37
N ASN A 307 -40.62 15.18 -12.08
CA ASN A 307 -41.83 14.36 -12.28
C ASN A 307 -42.26 13.62 -11.01
N ASP A 308 -41.33 13.44 -10.06
CA ASP A 308 -41.56 12.64 -8.85
C ASP A 308 -41.98 13.50 -7.64
N ILE A 309 -41.95 14.83 -7.76
CA ILE A 309 -42.17 15.77 -6.66
C ILE A 309 -43.50 16.51 -6.88
N SER A 310 -44.51 16.21 -6.06
CA SER A 310 -45.82 16.85 -6.15
C SER A 310 -45.90 18.12 -5.28
N PHE A 311 -45.78 19.29 -5.91
CA PHE A 311 -45.87 20.60 -5.24
C PHE A 311 -47.30 21.06 -4.92
N VAL A 312 -48.28 20.15 -4.89
CA VAL A 312 -49.72 20.49 -4.85
C VAL A 312 -50.21 20.84 -3.44
N SER A 313 -49.71 20.17 -2.40
CA SER A 313 -50.24 20.32 -1.03
C SER A 313 -49.90 21.68 -0.41
N TYR A 314 -48.66 22.16 -0.61
CA TYR A 314 -48.16 23.41 -0.05
C TYR A 314 -47.30 24.15 -1.08
N PRO A 315 -47.91 24.78 -2.11
CA PRO A 315 -47.17 25.27 -3.27
C PRO A 315 -46.07 26.26 -2.88
N ILE A 316 -46.35 27.22 -2.02
CA ILE A 316 -45.37 28.26 -1.66
C ILE A 316 -44.26 27.68 -0.76
N CYS A 317 -44.62 27.02 0.34
CA CYS A 317 -43.64 26.47 1.28
C CYS A 317 -42.75 25.40 0.64
N SER A 318 -43.31 24.53 -0.21
CA SER A 318 -42.55 23.49 -0.89
C SER A 318 -41.55 24.03 -1.90
N HIS A 319 -41.89 25.07 -2.67
CA HIS A 319 -40.92 25.71 -3.54
C HIS A 319 -39.81 26.41 -2.76
N ILE A 320 -40.13 27.11 -1.67
CA ILE A 320 -39.14 27.80 -0.83
C ILE A 320 -38.16 26.80 -0.21
N VAL A 321 -38.67 25.74 0.45
CA VAL A 321 -37.82 24.72 1.09
C VAL A 321 -36.99 23.97 0.06
N PHE A 322 -37.55 23.68 -1.12
CA PHE A 322 -36.81 23.02 -2.21
C PHE A 322 -35.69 23.91 -2.76
N VAL A 323 -35.96 25.19 -3.04
CA VAL A 323 -34.91 26.14 -3.50
C VAL A 323 -33.82 26.30 -2.44
N LEU A 324 -34.19 26.37 -1.16
CA LEU A 324 -33.24 26.43 -0.06
C LEU A 324 -32.35 25.18 0.00
N PHE A 325 -32.93 23.99 -0.19
CA PHE A 325 -32.18 22.73 -0.26
C PHE A 325 -31.20 22.73 -1.45
N VAL A 326 -31.65 23.12 -2.64
CA VAL A 326 -30.80 23.19 -3.84
C VAL A 326 -29.63 24.14 -3.60
N PHE A 327 -29.88 25.32 -3.04
CA PHE A 327 -28.84 26.30 -2.76
C PHE A 327 -27.84 25.79 -1.71
N LEU A 328 -28.31 25.32 -0.55
CA LEU A 328 -27.43 24.92 0.56
C LEU A 328 -26.69 23.61 0.31
N ILE A 329 -27.38 22.58 -0.22
CA ILE A 329 -26.82 21.24 -0.37
C ILE A 329 -26.21 21.08 -1.76
N ALA A 330 -26.99 21.22 -2.82
CA ALA A 330 -26.50 20.90 -4.16
C ALA A 330 -25.48 21.93 -4.69
N ILE A 331 -25.64 23.21 -4.37
CA ILE A 331 -24.71 24.25 -4.83
C ILE A 331 -23.60 24.47 -3.80
N VAL A 332 -23.93 24.89 -2.57
CA VAL A 332 -22.90 25.28 -1.59
C VAL A 332 -22.10 24.07 -1.08
N LEU A 333 -22.78 23.00 -0.62
CA LEU A 333 -22.08 21.85 -0.03
C LEU A 333 -21.24 21.08 -1.07
N ILE A 334 -21.79 20.72 -2.24
CA ILE A 334 -21.00 20.01 -3.27
C ILE A 334 -19.80 20.84 -3.74
N ASN A 335 -19.96 22.14 -3.94
CA ASN A 335 -18.84 23.00 -4.36
C ASN A 335 -17.78 23.16 -3.26
N LEU A 336 -18.18 23.18 -1.99
CA LEU A 336 -17.24 23.17 -0.87
C LEU A 336 -16.44 21.86 -0.84
N LEU A 337 -17.10 20.72 -1.01
CA LEU A 337 -16.47 19.39 -1.02
C LEU A 337 -15.46 19.28 -2.18
N ASN A 338 -15.85 19.71 -3.38
CA ASN A 338 -14.97 19.71 -4.55
C ASN A 338 -13.81 20.72 -4.39
N GLY A 339 -14.07 21.91 -3.84
CA GLY A 339 -13.07 22.95 -3.64
C GLY A 339 -11.96 22.52 -2.68
N LEU A 340 -12.32 21.88 -1.57
CA LEU A 340 -11.38 21.34 -0.59
C LEU A 340 -10.60 20.15 -1.15
N ALA A 341 -11.24 19.26 -1.91
CA ALA A 341 -10.56 18.15 -2.55
C ALA A 341 -9.47 18.63 -3.55
N VAL A 342 -9.74 19.71 -4.29
CA VAL A 342 -8.81 20.25 -5.29
C VAL A 342 -7.64 21.01 -4.67
N SER A 343 -7.86 21.78 -3.60
CA SER A 343 -6.79 22.54 -2.93
C SER A 343 -5.69 21.64 -2.36
N ASP A 344 -6.06 20.44 -1.91
CA ASP A 344 -5.16 19.57 -1.15
C ASP A 344 -4.51 18.47 -2.01
N THR A 345 -4.81 18.41 -3.31
CA THR A 345 -4.35 17.33 -4.22
C THR A 345 -2.85 17.06 -4.17
N ASN A 346 -2.02 18.11 -4.22
CA ASN A 346 -0.55 17.97 -4.19
C ASN A 346 -0.04 17.46 -2.84
N GLU A 347 -0.61 17.96 -1.74
CA GLU A 347 -0.25 17.49 -0.39
C GLU A 347 -0.66 16.03 -0.22
N ILE A 348 -1.90 15.69 -0.61
CA ILE A 348 -2.44 14.34 -0.59
C ILE A 348 -1.57 13.39 -1.43
N LEU A 349 -1.16 13.80 -2.63
CA LEU A 349 -0.27 13.01 -3.48
C LEU A 349 1.07 12.72 -2.78
N SER A 350 1.74 13.76 -2.28
CA SER A 350 3.04 13.61 -1.63
C SER A 350 2.98 12.69 -0.40
N ARG A 351 1.86 12.75 0.33
CA ARG A 351 1.54 11.90 1.49
C ARG A 351 1.19 10.49 1.06
N ALA A 352 0.42 10.31 -0.02
CA ALA A 352 0.00 9.01 -0.55
C ALA A 352 1.18 8.22 -1.09
N GLU A 353 2.15 8.85 -1.76
CA GLU A 353 3.41 8.21 -2.16
C GLU A 353 4.17 7.66 -0.94
N LEU A 354 4.27 8.47 0.11
CA LEU A 354 4.96 8.08 1.34
C LEU A 354 4.21 6.94 2.05
N ILE A 355 2.89 7.01 2.17
CA ILE A 355 2.09 5.93 2.74
C ILE A 355 2.16 4.69 1.85
N GLY A 356 2.23 4.85 0.53
CA GLY A 356 2.48 3.78 -0.43
C GLY A 356 3.81 3.08 -0.16
N LEU A 357 4.90 3.82 0.03
CA LEU A 357 6.20 3.25 0.45
C LEU A 357 6.11 2.50 1.79
N ILE A 358 5.42 3.07 2.77
CA ILE A 358 5.18 2.43 4.07
C ILE A 358 4.36 1.15 3.92
N SER A 359 3.34 1.15 3.05
CA SER A 359 2.51 -0.01 2.74
C SER A 359 3.34 -1.12 2.08
N ARG A 360 4.24 -0.76 1.15
CA ARG A 360 5.22 -1.69 0.54
C ARG A 360 6.14 -2.29 1.60
N VAL A 361 6.70 -1.48 2.50
CA VAL A 361 7.53 -1.94 3.63
C VAL A 361 6.75 -2.94 4.49
N ARG A 362 5.51 -2.62 4.87
CA ARG A 362 4.65 -3.52 5.68
C ARG A 362 4.37 -4.83 4.96
N LEU A 363 4.10 -4.79 3.66
CA LEU A 363 3.84 -5.98 2.85
C LEU A 363 5.10 -6.88 2.77
N ILE A 364 6.27 -6.28 2.57
CA ILE A 364 7.53 -7.03 2.50
C ILE A 364 7.83 -7.67 3.87
N ILE A 365 7.66 -6.93 4.97
CA ILE A 365 7.81 -7.45 6.33
C ILE A 365 6.83 -8.59 6.58
N TYR A 366 5.57 -8.43 6.14
CA TYR A 366 4.55 -9.46 6.28
C TYR A 366 4.96 -10.76 5.60
N LEU A 367 5.49 -10.68 4.37
CA LEU A 367 5.98 -11.84 3.64
C LEU A 367 7.25 -12.44 4.25
N GLU A 368 8.14 -11.59 4.77
CA GLU A 368 9.33 -12.02 5.51
C GLU A 368 8.94 -12.75 6.81
N ASP A 369 7.96 -12.23 7.55
CA ASP A 369 7.41 -12.86 8.75
C ASP A 369 6.71 -14.18 8.45
N ILE A 370 6.02 -14.31 7.31
CA ILE A 370 5.45 -15.58 6.85
C ILE A 370 6.57 -16.58 6.50
N ALA A 371 7.60 -16.14 5.79
CA ALA A 371 8.71 -16.99 5.39
C ALA A 371 9.51 -17.50 6.60
N PHE A 372 9.70 -16.65 7.62
CA PHE A 372 10.36 -17.02 8.89
C PHE A 372 9.42 -17.61 9.94
N GLY A 373 8.11 -17.54 9.72
CA GLY A 373 7.10 -17.96 10.68
C GLY A 373 7.19 -19.45 10.97
N GLU A 374 7.18 -19.82 12.24
CA GLU A 374 7.01 -21.21 12.67
C GLU A 374 5.50 -21.43 12.93
N PRO A 375 4.72 -21.99 11.96
CA PRO A 375 3.24 -22.02 11.99
C PRO A 375 2.64 -22.66 13.23
N PHE A 376 3.38 -23.55 13.89
CA PHE A 376 2.93 -24.32 15.04
C PHE A 376 3.62 -23.95 16.35
N SER A 377 4.37 -22.84 16.39
CA SER A 377 5.04 -22.40 17.62
C SER A 377 4.06 -22.14 18.78
N TRP A 378 2.81 -21.77 18.50
CA TRP A 378 1.75 -21.62 19.50
C TRP A 378 1.28 -22.96 20.10
N LEU A 379 1.40 -24.09 19.38
CA LEU A 379 1.14 -25.42 19.96
C LEU A 379 2.20 -25.82 20.99
N ASN A 380 3.42 -25.25 20.97
CA ASN A 380 4.39 -25.46 22.06
C ASN A 380 3.93 -24.82 23.38
N TRP A 381 3.01 -23.86 23.34
CA TRP A 381 2.39 -23.31 24.55
C TRP A 381 1.39 -24.29 25.18
N PHE A 382 0.64 -25.03 24.35
CA PHE A 382 -0.30 -26.07 24.80
C PHE A 382 0.39 -27.42 25.11
N CYS A 383 1.43 -27.81 24.37
CA CYS A 383 2.16 -29.06 24.53
C CYS A 383 3.53 -28.83 25.17
N ARG A 384 3.67 -29.14 26.46
CA ARG A 384 4.94 -29.07 27.23
C ARG A 384 6.08 -29.98 26.70
N LYS A 385 5.83 -30.84 25.70
CA LYS A 385 6.88 -31.63 25.05
C LYS A 385 7.37 -30.89 23.80
N LYS A 386 8.63 -30.42 23.82
CA LYS A 386 9.39 -29.95 22.64
C LYS A 386 9.56 -31.11 21.65
N THR A 387 8.57 -31.36 20.80
CA THR A 387 8.69 -32.33 19.70
C THR A 387 9.35 -31.64 18.50
N ARG A 388 10.52 -32.15 18.08
CA ARG A 388 11.29 -31.64 16.91
C ARG A 388 10.47 -31.61 15.61
N PHE A 389 9.42 -32.42 15.49
CA PHE A 389 8.53 -32.47 14.33
C PHE A 389 7.73 -31.17 14.12
N LEU A 390 7.43 -30.41 15.18
CA LEU A 390 6.65 -29.18 15.13
C LEU A 390 7.45 -27.93 14.69
N ARG A 391 8.66 -28.16 14.16
CA ARG A 391 9.58 -27.11 13.67
C ARG A 391 9.73 -27.15 12.15
N TRP A 392 8.84 -27.85 11.46
CA TRP A 392 8.77 -27.85 10.00
C TRP A 392 8.19 -26.52 9.52
N ASN A 393 9.00 -25.77 8.79
CA ASN A 393 8.55 -24.61 8.06
C ASN A 393 8.50 -24.97 6.56
N PRO A 394 7.33 -25.33 6.01
CA PRO A 394 7.21 -25.73 4.60
C PRO A 394 7.57 -24.59 3.64
N LEU A 395 7.61 -23.34 4.14
CA LEU A 395 7.97 -22.16 3.37
C LEU A 395 9.46 -21.80 3.47
N SER A 396 10.30 -22.64 4.09
CA SER A 396 11.74 -22.35 4.19
C SER A 396 12.42 -22.20 2.83
N PHE A 397 11.89 -22.83 1.77
CA PHE A 397 12.37 -22.64 0.40
C PHE A 397 12.20 -21.19 -0.11
N PHE A 398 11.19 -20.45 0.38
CA PHE A 398 10.98 -19.06 0.01
C PHE A 398 12.00 -18.11 0.66
N ILE A 399 12.64 -18.50 1.77
CA ILE A 399 13.61 -17.66 2.49
C ILE A 399 14.76 -17.25 1.56
N ASN A 400 15.32 -18.21 0.82
CA ASN A 400 16.43 -17.95 -0.12
C ASN A 400 16.03 -17.08 -1.32
N ARG A 401 14.72 -16.99 -1.62
CA ARG A 401 14.18 -16.15 -2.71
C ARG A 401 13.79 -14.75 -2.25
N ILE A 402 13.53 -14.55 -0.95
CA ILE A 402 13.05 -13.29 -0.36
C ILE A 402 14.20 -12.44 0.20
N LEU A 403 15.24 -13.08 0.76
CA LEU A 403 16.39 -12.37 1.33
C LEU A 403 17.33 -11.83 0.25
N LEU A 404 17.74 -10.57 0.42
CA LEU A 404 18.76 -9.93 -0.43
C LEU A 404 20.17 -10.32 0.04
N PHE A 405 20.39 -10.42 1.34
CA PHE A 405 21.62 -10.82 1.99
C PHE A 405 21.49 -12.24 2.57
N PRO A 406 22.49 -13.12 2.42
CA PRO A 406 23.76 -12.95 1.70
C PRO A 406 23.68 -13.27 0.20
N TYR A 407 22.52 -13.71 -0.30
CA TYR A 407 22.43 -14.41 -1.58
C TYR A 407 22.60 -13.50 -2.80
N TYR A 408 21.95 -12.34 -2.83
CA TYR A 408 21.99 -11.41 -3.96
C TYR A 408 23.02 -10.30 -3.77
N LEU A 409 23.14 -9.74 -2.56
CA LEU A 409 24.05 -8.64 -2.21
C LEU A 409 25.24 -9.13 -1.38
N LYS A 410 26.11 -10.00 -1.93
CA LYS A 410 27.29 -10.51 -1.19
C LYS A 410 28.24 -9.40 -0.72
N ASN A 411 28.48 -8.41 -1.57
CA ASN A 411 29.39 -7.30 -1.30
C ASN A 411 28.67 -6.04 -0.78
N GLY A 412 27.33 -6.09 -0.65
CA GLY A 412 26.51 -4.94 -0.25
C GLY A 412 26.51 -3.77 -1.22
N LYS A 413 26.94 -3.95 -2.47
CA LYS A 413 27.04 -2.89 -3.49
C LYS A 413 26.37 -3.31 -4.79
N ILE A 414 25.73 -2.36 -5.46
CA ILE A 414 25.16 -2.53 -6.80
C ILE A 414 25.61 -1.39 -7.69
N THR A 415 25.89 -1.68 -8.95
CA THR A 415 26.12 -0.66 -9.98
C THR A 415 24.95 -0.62 -10.94
N VAL A 416 24.47 0.57 -11.27
CA VAL A 416 23.41 0.78 -12.26
C VAL A 416 24.04 1.44 -13.47
N VAL A 417 23.81 0.85 -14.64
CA VAL A 417 24.36 1.32 -15.92
C VAL A 417 23.23 1.90 -16.75
N CYS A 418 23.48 3.04 -17.38
CA CYS A 418 22.61 3.65 -18.38
C CYS A 418 22.96 3.06 -19.75
N ASP A 419 21.98 2.54 -20.49
CA ASP A 419 22.19 2.20 -21.90
C ASP A 419 21.91 3.45 -22.73
N ASP A 420 22.97 4.13 -23.19
CA ASP A 420 22.88 5.37 -24.00
C ASP A 420 22.43 5.11 -25.45
N LEU A 421 21.84 3.96 -25.75
CA LEU A 421 21.50 3.51 -27.10
C LEU A 421 20.15 4.07 -27.62
N ASP A 422 19.24 4.55 -26.75
CA ASP A 422 17.93 5.08 -27.14
C ASP A 422 17.72 6.52 -26.64
N ILE A 423 17.76 7.49 -27.56
CA ILE A 423 17.63 8.96 -27.32
C ILE A 423 16.26 9.37 -26.72
N HIS A 424 15.30 8.44 -26.60
CA HIS A 424 13.94 8.71 -26.14
C HIS A 424 13.47 7.89 -24.94
N ASP A 425 14.25 6.93 -24.45
CA ASP A 425 13.87 6.13 -23.27
C ASP A 425 15.12 5.67 -22.50
N ASP A 426 15.53 6.47 -21.51
CA ASP A 426 16.66 6.16 -20.63
C ASP A 426 16.34 4.91 -19.79
N ARG A 427 16.68 3.73 -20.31
CA ARG A 427 16.54 2.47 -19.56
C ARG A 427 17.79 2.20 -18.74
N TYR A 428 17.56 1.92 -17.45
CA TYR A 428 18.64 1.73 -16.50
C TYR A 428 18.69 0.30 -15.97
N TYR A 429 19.85 -0.34 -16.08
CA TYR A 429 20.00 -1.75 -15.75
C TYR A 429 20.89 -1.96 -14.52
N VAL A 430 20.42 -2.82 -13.62
CA VAL A 430 21.14 -3.23 -12.42
C VAL A 430 22.19 -4.28 -12.76
N ARG A 431 23.46 -3.95 -12.57
CA ARG A 431 24.62 -4.84 -12.69
C ARG A 431 25.12 -5.21 -11.29
N ASN A 432 25.29 -6.51 -11.04
CA ASN A 432 25.89 -7.01 -9.82
C ASN A 432 27.32 -7.50 -10.08
N ASN A 433 28.30 -6.79 -9.54
CA ASN A 433 29.72 -7.10 -9.75
C ASN A 433 30.19 -8.37 -9.01
N SER A 434 29.39 -8.96 -8.13
CA SER A 434 29.76 -10.18 -7.36
C SER A 434 29.40 -11.51 -8.03
N ILE A 435 28.72 -11.49 -9.19
CA ILE A 435 28.25 -12.69 -9.89
C ILE A 435 28.99 -12.79 -11.23
N ASN A 436 29.57 -13.97 -11.50
CA ASN A 436 30.27 -14.24 -12.76
C ASN A 436 29.34 -14.00 -13.96
N ARG A 437 29.92 -13.50 -15.07
CA ARG A 437 29.20 -13.07 -16.29
C ARG A 437 28.38 -14.17 -16.99
N ASP A 438 28.51 -15.42 -16.57
CA ASP A 438 28.00 -16.60 -17.31
C ASP A 438 26.61 -17.08 -16.86
N GLU A 439 26.04 -16.53 -15.77
CA GLU A 439 24.66 -16.83 -15.38
C GLU A 439 23.71 -15.76 -15.94
N HIS A 440 22.95 -16.13 -16.97
CA HIS A 440 21.85 -15.35 -17.54
C HIS A 440 20.79 -15.06 -16.46
N TRP A 441 20.88 -13.91 -15.81
CA TRP A 441 19.78 -13.35 -15.03
C TRP A 441 19.00 -12.36 -15.89
N PRO A 442 17.66 -12.25 -15.72
CA PRO A 442 16.88 -11.24 -16.42
C PRO A 442 17.44 -9.87 -16.06
N ILE A 443 17.77 -9.09 -17.09
CA ILE A 443 18.27 -7.73 -16.95
C ILE A 443 17.23 -6.96 -16.12
N MET A 444 17.62 -6.56 -14.90
CA MET A 444 16.70 -5.92 -13.98
C MET A 444 16.73 -4.42 -14.24
N GLU A 445 15.61 -3.91 -14.73
CA GLU A 445 15.41 -2.49 -14.96
C GLU A 445 15.05 -1.78 -13.65
N MET A 446 15.79 -0.73 -13.35
CA MET A 446 15.62 0.11 -12.17
C MET A 446 14.61 1.23 -12.45
N ASP A 447 13.86 1.63 -11.43
CA ASP A 447 12.90 2.74 -11.56
C ASP A 447 13.64 4.04 -11.95
N PRO A 448 13.29 4.67 -13.09
CA PRO A 448 13.98 5.87 -13.58
C PRO A 448 13.86 7.05 -12.62
N ASP A 449 12.75 7.16 -11.87
CA ASP A 449 12.54 8.24 -10.89
C ASP A 449 13.59 8.19 -9.77
N ILE A 450 13.93 6.98 -9.31
CA ILE A 450 14.95 6.76 -8.28
C ILE A 450 16.33 7.21 -8.78
N ILE A 451 16.61 6.97 -10.04
CA ILE A 451 17.90 7.30 -10.65
C ILE A 451 18.02 8.78 -10.93
N GLN A 452 16.95 9.40 -11.43
CA GLN A 452 16.92 10.83 -11.61
C GLN A 452 17.13 11.55 -10.27
N GLN A 453 16.52 11.05 -9.19
CA GLN A 453 16.74 11.56 -7.84
C GLN A 453 18.18 11.36 -7.36
N ALA A 454 18.77 10.18 -7.61
CA ALA A 454 20.17 9.91 -7.28
C ALA A 454 21.14 10.82 -8.06
N LYS A 455 20.92 11.02 -9.37
CA LYS A 455 21.70 11.94 -10.22
C LYS A 455 21.64 13.39 -9.70
N ARG A 456 20.46 13.85 -9.26
CA ARG A 456 20.31 15.19 -8.65
C ARG A 456 21.15 15.33 -7.38
N ILE A 457 21.05 14.38 -6.45
CA ILE A 457 21.84 14.39 -5.20
C ILE A 457 23.35 14.39 -5.48
N ILE A 458 23.79 13.56 -6.42
CA ILE A 458 25.21 13.50 -6.81
C ILE A 458 25.66 14.84 -7.43
N SER A 459 24.83 15.45 -8.29
CA SER A 459 25.13 16.76 -8.89
C SER A 459 25.25 17.85 -7.82
N ASP A 460 24.29 17.94 -6.90
CA ASP A 460 24.28 18.92 -5.80
C ASP A 460 25.52 18.75 -4.91
N LYS A 461 25.92 17.51 -4.63
CA LYS A 461 27.13 17.19 -3.86
C LYS A 461 28.41 17.61 -4.58
N ASN A 462 28.49 17.36 -5.88
CA ASN A 462 29.65 17.75 -6.68
C ASN A 462 29.78 19.30 -6.70
N GLN A 463 28.66 20.01 -6.86
CA GLN A 463 28.65 21.48 -6.78
C GLN A 463 29.09 21.99 -5.41
N LEU A 464 28.59 21.42 -4.31
CA LEU A 464 29.00 21.77 -2.95
C LEU A 464 30.50 21.54 -2.73
N SER A 465 31.03 20.41 -3.19
CA SER A 465 32.46 20.11 -3.10
C SER A 465 33.32 21.11 -3.89
N ASP A 466 32.86 21.53 -5.05
CA ASP A 466 33.58 22.50 -5.87
C ASP A 466 33.52 23.92 -5.28
N HIS A 467 32.39 24.30 -4.67
CA HIS A 467 32.27 25.53 -3.88
C HIS A 467 33.21 25.54 -2.66
N GLU A 468 33.32 24.43 -1.92
CA GLU A 468 34.25 24.31 -0.79
C GLU A 468 35.71 24.42 -1.25
N LYS A 469 36.09 23.73 -2.35
CA LYS A 469 37.44 23.86 -2.94
C LYS A 469 37.73 25.30 -3.35
N MET A 470 36.76 25.98 -3.96
CA MET A 470 36.89 27.38 -4.38
C MET A 470 37.09 28.31 -3.17
N MET A 471 36.32 28.12 -2.09
CA MET A 471 36.48 28.86 -0.84
C MET A 471 37.86 28.65 -0.19
N ILE A 472 38.38 27.42 -0.20
CA ILE A 472 39.73 27.13 0.30
C ILE A 472 40.79 27.85 -0.53
N VAL A 473 40.65 27.86 -1.87
CA VAL A 473 41.56 28.57 -2.77
C VAL A 473 41.50 30.09 -2.52
N LEU A 474 40.30 30.66 -2.36
CA LEU A 474 40.11 32.08 -2.06
C LEU A 474 40.74 32.47 -0.71
N ASN A 475 40.51 31.69 0.35
CA ASN A 475 41.12 31.92 1.65
C ASN A 475 42.66 31.88 1.56
N LYS A 476 43.21 30.91 0.81
CA LYS A 476 44.65 30.82 0.59
C LYS A 476 45.21 32.00 -0.20
N GLN A 477 44.45 32.57 -1.14
CA GLN A 477 44.84 33.80 -1.84
C GLN A 477 44.77 35.02 -0.91
N GLN A 478 43.75 35.10 -0.06
CA GLN A 478 43.59 36.17 0.92
C GLN A 478 44.72 36.16 1.96
N GLU A 479 45.12 35.00 2.47
CA GLU A 479 46.28 34.87 3.35
C GLU A 479 47.58 35.35 2.68
N LYS A 480 47.77 35.03 1.40
CA LYS A 480 48.94 35.51 0.62
C LYS A 480 48.93 37.04 0.46
N LEU A 481 47.76 37.64 0.22
CA LEU A 481 47.62 39.10 0.10
C LEU A 481 47.93 39.80 1.44
N ILE A 482 47.42 39.28 2.55
CA ILE A 482 47.72 39.79 3.90
C ILE A 482 49.22 39.69 4.21
N ALA A 483 49.86 38.58 3.83
CA ALA A 483 51.30 38.40 4.00
C ALA A 483 52.12 39.42 3.18
N MET A 484 51.71 39.73 1.94
CA MET A 484 52.34 40.78 1.13
C MET A 484 52.12 42.17 1.72
N GLU A 485 50.91 42.49 2.20
CA GLU A 485 50.60 43.77 2.84
C GLU A 485 51.47 44.01 4.08
N ASN A 486 51.63 42.97 4.93
CA ASN A 486 52.49 43.04 6.10
C ASN A 486 53.98 43.22 5.73
N ALA A 487 54.45 42.56 4.68
CA ALA A 487 55.81 42.76 4.19
C ALA A 487 56.04 44.19 3.66
N LEU A 488 55.04 44.77 2.99
CA LEU A 488 55.08 46.16 2.50
C LEU A 488 55.07 47.18 3.64
N LYS A 489 54.23 46.98 4.67
CA LYS A 489 54.23 47.83 5.87
C LYS A 489 55.56 47.80 6.61
N ASN A 490 56.17 46.62 6.72
CA ASN A 490 57.50 46.49 7.33
C ASN A 490 58.60 47.19 6.52
N HIS A 491 58.49 47.21 5.19
CA HIS A 491 59.43 47.96 4.34
C HIS A 491 59.25 49.48 4.42
N ILE A 492 58.02 49.98 4.59
CA ILE A 492 57.73 51.42 4.73
C ILE A 492 58.21 51.97 6.10
N PHE A 493 58.32 51.13 7.13
CA PHE A 493 58.81 51.52 8.46
C PHE A 493 60.35 51.58 8.58
N ILE A 494 61.08 51.15 7.54
CA ILE A 494 62.55 51.07 7.51
C ILE A 494 63.17 52.22 6.67
N ILE A 495 62.33 53.03 6.01
CA ILE A 495 62.70 54.27 5.29
C ILE A 495 62.24 55.45 6.15
#